data_AF-A0A7S1QBQ3-F1
#
_entry.id   AF-A0A7S1QBQ3-F1
#
_cell.length_a   1.000
_cell.length_b   1.000
_cell.length_c   1.000
_cell.angle_alpha   90.00
_cell.angle_beta   90.00
_cell.angle_gamma   90.00
#
_symmetry.space_group_name_H-M   'P 1'
#
loop_
_entity.id
_entity.type
_entity.pdbx_description
1 polymer ?
#
loop_
_entity_poly.entity_id
_entity_poly.type
_entity_poly.pdbx_seq_one_letter_code
_entity_poly.pdbx_strand_id
1 'polypeptide(L)'
;MVGREMTSTLYIVASVVGLVSGAKVLDKAQTTLLRSPHSETEASNTASQAPRTIVMDSSEAHEQTMIVCNAFAYSKPLDIFNVQSQLRLTQSGALSYKSCQEFPSILQEGDRLEFKAGNASVGIFKATGIPKAKATLLLVPHRRDSNSMSAMFKSHAFMGSRGAQIAVVDTYRGKEVGKVKIMDAEQEQSTDPNKSPRVEDLHFNSVVALGSGKYQVMLQTDDRKDLARMPLSVQGEEGNFVVMRTGLQNTQNASAISYPQELVLYAEQKNSRSSAAQLQLSVLAAVLAGVSALVL
;
A
#
# COMPACT_ATOMS: atom_id res chain seq x y z
N MET A 1 15.92 -27.53 -21.93
CA MET A 1 16.18 -26.12 -22.26
C MET A 1 14.99 -25.31 -21.76
N VAL A 2 15.12 -24.65 -20.60
CA VAL A 2 14.06 -23.76 -20.08
C VAL A 2 14.74 -22.41 -19.85
N GLY A 3 14.26 -21.41 -20.59
CA GLY A 3 14.77 -20.05 -20.57
C GLY A 3 14.52 -19.40 -19.21
N ARG A 4 15.59 -18.86 -18.62
CA ARG A 4 15.55 -18.02 -17.43
C ARG A 4 15.16 -16.62 -17.89
N GLU A 5 13.89 -16.24 -17.78
CA GLU A 5 13.53 -14.83 -17.86
C GLU A 5 14.01 -14.12 -16.59
N MET A 6 14.92 -13.17 -16.75
CA MET A 6 15.35 -12.25 -15.71
C MET A 6 14.26 -11.20 -15.51
N THR A 7 13.39 -11.39 -14.53
CA THR A 7 12.53 -10.31 -14.04
C THR A 7 13.37 -9.31 -13.25
N SER A 8 13.67 -8.17 -13.88
CA SER A 8 14.35 -7.05 -13.24
C SER A 8 13.44 -6.43 -12.17
N THR A 9 13.65 -6.80 -10.90
CA THR A 9 12.97 -6.18 -9.75
C THR A 9 13.51 -4.76 -9.55
N LEU A 10 12.71 -3.75 -9.89
CA LEU A 10 13.03 -2.36 -9.58
C LEU A 10 12.60 -2.06 -8.14
N TYR A 11 13.58 -1.87 -7.24
CA TYR A 11 13.33 -1.39 -5.89
C TYR A 11 13.28 0.15 -5.90
N ILE A 12 12.18 0.72 -5.44
CA ILE A 12 12.11 2.14 -5.09
C ILE A 12 12.96 2.34 -3.83
N VAL A 13 14.02 3.15 -3.92
CA VAL A 13 14.98 3.36 -2.82
C VAL A 13 14.43 4.44 -1.87
N ALA A 14 14.08 4.04 -0.65
CA ALA A 14 13.66 4.98 0.39
C ALA A 14 14.87 5.67 1.05
N SER A 15 14.94 6.99 0.95
CA SER A 15 15.87 7.80 1.76
C SER A 15 15.12 8.44 2.94
N VAL A 16 15.57 8.17 4.17
CA VAL A 16 15.03 8.78 5.39
C VAL A 16 15.75 10.11 5.63
N VAL A 17 15.03 11.23 5.62
CA VAL A 17 15.57 12.53 6.04
C VAL A 17 15.03 12.87 7.43
N GLY A 18 15.90 12.87 8.44
CA GLY A 18 15.59 13.43 9.76
C GLY A 18 15.72 14.95 9.71
N LEU A 19 14.64 15.69 10.00
CA LEU A 19 14.68 17.14 10.16
C LEU A 19 15.16 17.50 11.57
N VAL A 20 16.30 18.17 11.65
CA VAL A 20 16.74 18.93 12.84
C VAL A 20 16.45 20.40 12.55
N SER A 21 15.61 21.03 13.37
CA SER A 21 15.26 22.45 13.28
C SER A 21 16.22 23.31 14.10
N GLY A 22 16.71 24.43 13.56
CA GLY A 22 17.50 25.40 14.34
C GLY A 22 18.12 26.58 13.56
N ALA A 23 17.27 27.53 13.18
CA ALA A 23 17.39 28.95 12.77
C ALA A 23 18.72 29.77 12.76
N LYS A 24 18.63 30.87 11.96
CA LYS A 24 19.33 32.20 11.92
C LYS A 24 20.27 32.37 10.71
N VAL A 25 20.37 33.49 9.98
CA VAL A 25 19.95 34.90 10.13
C VAL A 25 19.94 35.61 8.75
N LEU A 26 19.19 36.71 8.64
CA LEU A 26 19.11 37.68 7.53
C LEU A 26 20.49 38.19 7.04
N ASP A 27 20.58 38.52 5.74
CA ASP A 27 21.23 39.77 5.35
C ASP A 27 20.57 40.43 4.12
N LYS A 28 20.55 41.76 4.14
CA LYS A 28 19.99 42.68 3.14
C LYS A 28 21.07 43.02 2.11
N ALA A 29 20.68 43.24 0.86
CA ALA A 29 21.40 44.20 0.01
C ALA A 29 20.42 44.90 -0.95
N GLN A 30 20.36 46.22 -0.80
CA GLN A 30 19.82 47.20 -1.74
C GLN A 30 20.83 47.50 -2.84
N THR A 31 20.40 48.27 -3.86
CA THR A 31 21.16 49.16 -4.79
C THR A 31 20.75 48.85 -6.25
N THR A 32 20.44 49.73 -7.19
CA THR A 32 20.09 51.16 -7.27
C THR A 32 19.60 51.39 -8.72
N LEU A 33 18.74 52.39 -8.88
CA LEU A 33 18.11 52.93 -10.09
C LEU A 33 19.09 53.36 -11.21
N LEU A 34 18.63 53.37 -12.48
CA LEU A 34 18.45 54.61 -13.29
C LEU A 34 18.18 54.38 -14.81
N ARG A 35 17.26 55.22 -15.34
CA ARG A 35 17.16 55.82 -16.69
C ARG A 35 16.51 55.08 -17.89
N SER A 36 15.38 55.68 -18.32
CA SER A 36 14.74 55.73 -19.67
C SER A 36 15.30 56.96 -20.45
N PRO A 37 14.94 57.36 -21.72
CA PRO A 37 13.95 56.87 -22.70
C PRO A 37 14.39 56.87 -24.21
N HIS A 38 13.41 56.57 -25.09
CA HIS A 38 13.25 56.88 -26.53
C HIS A 38 13.85 55.96 -27.62
N SER A 39 12.97 55.32 -28.41
CA SER A 39 12.72 55.67 -29.83
C SER A 39 11.56 54.83 -30.39
N GLU A 40 10.65 55.50 -31.10
CA GLU A 40 9.55 54.92 -31.88
C GLU A 40 10.03 54.37 -33.24
N THR A 41 9.11 53.66 -33.90
CA THR A 41 9.02 53.33 -35.34
C THR A 41 9.74 52.06 -35.80
N GLU A 42 8.98 50.97 -36.02
CA GLU A 42 8.51 50.58 -37.36
C GLU A 42 7.73 49.25 -37.29
N ALA A 43 6.54 49.28 -37.87
CA ALA A 43 5.72 48.11 -38.09
C ALA A 43 6.37 47.21 -39.14
N SER A 44 6.70 45.98 -38.76
CA SER A 44 6.89 44.88 -39.71
C SER A 44 5.96 43.75 -39.33
N ASN A 45 4.88 43.64 -40.11
CA ASN A 45 4.02 42.46 -40.18
C ASN A 45 4.86 41.27 -40.63
N THR A 46 5.41 40.54 -39.67
CA THR A 46 5.83 39.16 -39.90
C THR A 46 5.14 38.32 -38.87
N ALA A 47 4.08 37.63 -39.29
CA ALA A 47 3.51 36.53 -38.54
C ALA A 47 4.60 35.47 -38.36
N SER A 48 5.42 35.63 -37.31
CA SER A 48 6.37 34.62 -36.85
C SER A 48 5.52 33.48 -36.32
N GLN A 49 5.22 32.53 -37.20
CA GLN A 49 4.79 31.21 -36.80
C GLN A 49 5.93 30.65 -35.94
N ALA A 50 5.73 30.72 -34.62
CA ALA A 50 6.57 30.02 -33.67
C ALA A 50 6.71 28.58 -34.17
N PRO A 51 7.94 28.02 -34.23
CA PRO A 51 8.14 26.67 -34.69
C PRO A 51 7.26 25.75 -33.84
N ARG A 52 6.32 25.07 -34.50
CA ARG A 52 5.50 24.05 -33.85
C ARG A 52 6.44 22.94 -33.41
N THR A 53 6.67 22.84 -32.11
CA THR A 53 7.44 21.77 -31.49
C THR A 53 6.89 20.42 -31.96
N ILE A 54 7.73 19.58 -32.56
CA ILE A 54 7.40 18.21 -32.99
C ILE A 54 7.24 17.27 -31.79
N VAL A 55 7.77 17.69 -30.63
CA VAL A 55 7.61 17.00 -29.36
C VAL A 55 6.15 17.16 -28.93
N MET A 56 5.37 16.10 -29.13
CA MET A 56 4.22 15.85 -28.30
C MET A 56 4.75 15.73 -26.87
N ASP A 57 4.46 16.72 -26.04
CA ASP A 57 4.47 16.53 -24.61
C ASP A 57 3.38 15.49 -24.32
N SER A 58 3.76 14.21 -24.35
CA SER A 58 2.90 13.13 -23.91
C SER A 58 2.85 13.20 -22.39
N SER A 59 2.24 14.26 -21.86
CA SER A 59 1.65 14.30 -20.53
C SER A 59 0.44 13.37 -20.51
N GLU A 60 0.63 12.11 -20.93
CA GLU A 60 -0.27 11.06 -20.51
C GLU A 60 0.06 10.84 -19.04
N ALA A 61 -0.77 11.40 -18.17
CA ALA A 61 -0.75 11.06 -16.76
C ALA A 61 -0.77 9.54 -16.65
N HIS A 62 0.36 8.94 -16.28
CA HIS A 62 0.46 7.50 -16.17
C HIS A 62 -0.58 7.06 -15.14
N GLU A 63 -1.52 6.21 -15.55
CA GLU A 63 -2.55 5.68 -14.67
C GLU A 63 -1.86 4.88 -13.56
N GLN A 64 -1.76 5.49 -12.38
CA GLN A 64 -1.08 4.93 -11.23
C GLN A 64 -2.07 4.84 -10.07
N THR A 65 -2.02 3.70 -9.40
CA THR A 65 -2.73 3.46 -8.14
C THR A 65 -1.69 3.22 -7.05
N MET A 66 -1.92 3.73 -5.85
CA MET A 66 -1.06 3.45 -4.71
C MET A 66 -1.82 2.63 -3.67
N ILE A 67 -1.30 1.45 -3.33
CA ILE A 67 -1.73 0.65 -2.18
C ILE A 67 -0.83 1.03 -0.99
N VAL A 68 -1.44 1.46 0.11
CA VAL A 68 -0.72 1.63 1.38
C VAL A 68 -1.22 0.60 2.38
N CYS A 69 -0.31 -0.21 2.92
CA CYS A 69 -0.61 -1.19 3.96
C CYS A 69 0.04 -0.78 5.29
N ASN A 70 -0.76 -0.48 6.30
CA ASN A 70 -0.23 -0.02 7.58
C ASN A 70 0.27 -1.20 8.43
N ALA A 71 1.59 -1.37 8.47
CA ALA A 71 2.28 -2.29 9.39
C ALA A 71 2.94 -1.55 10.56
N PHE A 72 2.60 -0.29 10.80
CA PHE A 72 3.10 0.50 11.91
C PHE A 72 2.39 0.07 13.18
N ALA A 73 3.06 -0.81 13.93
CA ALA A 73 2.61 -1.36 15.21
C ALA A 73 2.42 -0.26 16.27
N TYR A 74 1.22 0.32 16.26
CA TYR A 74 0.76 1.36 17.15
C TYR A 74 -0.78 1.40 17.19
N SER A 75 -1.36 1.88 18.29
CA SER A 75 -2.81 1.88 18.48
C SER A 75 -3.52 3.00 17.70
N LYS A 76 -2.84 4.12 17.42
CA LYS A 76 -3.41 5.20 16.61
C LYS A 76 -3.27 4.89 15.12
N PRO A 77 -4.33 5.11 14.31
CA PRO A 77 -4.26 4.93 12.87
C PRO A 77 -3.32 5.98 12.23
N LEU A 78 -2.86 5.69 11.02
CA LEU A 78 -1.98 6.56 10.26
C LEU A 78 -2.76 7.48 9.34
N ASP A 79 -2.46 8.77 9.43
CA ASP A 79 -2.80 9.75 8.41
C ASP A 79 -1.66 9.96 7.44
N ILE A 80 -2.01 10.15 6.16
CA ILE A 80 -1.05 10.30 5.07
C ILE A 80 -1.31 11.63 4.40
N PHE A 81 -0.27 12.45 4.28
CA PHE A 81 -0.32 13.76 3.65
C PHE A 81 0.71 13.83 2.54
N ASN A 82 0.33 14.36 1.37
CA ASN A 82 1.31 14.82 0.41
C ASN A 82 1.83 16.19 0.87
N VAL A 83 3.14 16.29 1.11
CA VAL A 83 3.78 17.49 1.68
C VAL A 83 3.76 18.66 0.70
N GLN A 84 3.91 18.39 -0.59
CA GLN A 84 3.94 19.44 -1.62
C GLN A 84 2.55 20.06 -1.80
N SER A 85 1.52 19.23 -1.94
CA SER A 85 0.14 19.71 -2.17
C SER A 85 -0.64 20.00 -0.89
N GLN A 86 -0.09 19.65 0.29
CA GLN A 86 -0.77 19.72 1.59
C GLN A 86 -2.08 18.91 1.63
N LEU A 87 -2.26 17.97 0.70
CA LEU A 87 -3.46 17.16 0.60
C LEU A 87 -3.36 15.97 1.56
N ARG A 88 -4.38 15.81 2.43
CA ARG A 88 -4.59 14.56 3.17
C ARG A 88 -5.13 13.51 2.20
N LEU A 89 -4.42 12.39 2.05
CA LEU A 89 -4.83 11.27 1.21
C LEU A 89 -5.86 10.38 1.92
N THR A 90 -5.77 10.26 3.25
CA THR A 90 -6.67 9.49 4.12
C THR A 90 -7.97 10.23 4.44
N GLN A 91 -8.64 10.79 3.41
CA GLN A 91 -9.87 11.58 3.61
C GLN A 91 -11.05 10.73 4.09
N SER A 92 -11.15 9.49 3.59
CA SER A 92 -12.18 8.52 3.96
C SER A 92 -11.99 7.95 5.37
N GLY A 93 -10.85 8.21 6.00
CA GLY A 93 -10.48 7.68 7.31
C GLY A 93 -8.99 7.39 7.38
N ALA A 94 -8.42 7.59 8.57
CA ALA A 94 -7.04 7.22 8.86
C ALA A 94 -6.87 5.69 8.80
N LEU A 95 -5.70 5.24 8.35
CA LEU A 95 -5.43 3.82 8.08
C LEU A 95 -5.07 3.09 9.38
N SER A 96 -5.93 2.19 9.84
CA SER A 96 -5.72 1.38 11.05
C SER A 96 -4.54 0.41 10.93
N TYR A 97 -3.98 -0.01 12.07
CA TYR A 97 -2.94 -1.05 12.06
C TYR A 97 -3.48 -2.35 11.43
N LYS A 98 -2.69 -2.95 10.53
CA LYS A 98 -3.02 -4.14 9.72
C LYS A 98 -4.08 -3.94 8.63
N SER A 99 -4.48 -2.71 8.33
CA SER A 99 -5.34 -2.43 7.16
C SER A 99 -4.55 -1.91 5.98
N CYS A 100 -5.05 -2.18 4.78
CA CYS A 100 -4.56 -1.60 3.54
C CYS A 100 -5.66 -0.79 2.87
N GLN A 101 -5.27 0.23 2.11
CA GLN A 101 -6.17 1.05 1.33
C GLN A 101 -5.52 1.46 0.01
N GLU A 102 -6.33 1.53 -1.03
CA GLU A 102 -5.96 2.09 -2.34
C GLU A 102 -6.23 3.58 -2.38
N PHE A 103 -5.32 4.31 -3.01
CA PHE A 103 -5.41 5.73 -3.27
C PHE A 103 -5.20 5.97 -4.77
N PRO A 104 -6.09 6.73 -5.44
CA PRO A 104 -5.75 7.26 -6.75
C PRO A 104 -4.56 8.21 -6.55
N SER A 105 -3.45 7.96 -7.24
CA SER A 105 -2.24 8.74 -7.00
C SER A 105 -1.35 8.81 -8.22
N ILE A 106 -1.05 10.03 -8.65
CA ILE A 106 0.05 10.31 -9.57
C ILE A 106 1.21 10.75 -8.69
N LEU A 107 1.95 9.79 -8.13
CA LEU A 107 3.18 10.12 -7.41
C LEU A 107 4.23 10.53 -8.44
N GLN A 108 4.87 11.66 -8.19
CA GLN A 108 5.96 12.14 -9.03
C GLN A 108 7.31 11.89 -8.36
N GLU A 109 8.36 11.90 -9.18
CA GLU A 109 9.73 11.83 -8.70
C GLU A 109 10.00 12.99 -7.71
N GLY A 110 10.43 12.66 -6.50
CA GLY A 110 10.72 13.64 -5.46
C GLY A 110 9.53 14.03 -4.56
N ASP A 111 8.31 13.55 -4.85
CA ASP A 111 7.16 13.72 -3.97
C ASP A 111 7.45 13.20 -2.57
N ARG A 112 6.83 13.83 -1.57
CA ARG A 112 7.01 13.49 -0.16
C ARG A 112 5.66 13.20 0.47
N LEU A 113 5.55 12.01 1.06
CA LEU A 113 4.39 11.61 1.84
C LEU A 113 4.75 11.62 3.32
N GLU A 114 4.10 12.49 4.10
CA GLU A 114 4.21 12.50 5.56
C GLU A 114 3.18 11.55 6.17
N PHE A 115 3.66 10.71 7.09
CA PHE A 115 2.86 9.79 7.87
C PHE A 115 2.75 10.29 9.30
N LYS A 116 1.53 10.36 9.83
CA LYS A 116 1.26 10.84 11.19
C LYS A 116 0.41 9.85 11.98
N ALA A 117 0.77 9.62 13.24
CA ALA A 117 0.00 8.82 14.19
C ALA A 117 -0.71 9.77 15.17
N GLY A 118 -1.96 10.12 14.87
CA GLY A 118 -2.60 11.29 15.47
C GLY A 118 -1.85 12.58 15.08
N ASN A 119 -1.42 13.38 16.04
CA ASN A 119 -0.75 14.65 15.76
C ASN A 119 0.77 14.52 15.57
N ALA A 120 1.35 13.36 15.87
CA ALA A 120 2.79 13.14 15.81
C ALA A 120 3.22 12.65 14.42
N SER A 121 4.18 13.35 13.80
CA SER A 121 4.85 12.87 12.59
C SER A 121 5.71 11.66 12.94
N VAL A 122 5.51 10.54 12.23
CA VAL A 122 6.27 9.31 12.44
C VAL A 122 7.31 9.09 11.34
N GLY A 123 7.13 9.70 10.16
CA GLY A 123 8.14 9.65 9.10
C GLY A 123 7.67 10.27 7.80
N ILE A 124 8.62 10.55 6.92
CA ILE A 124 8.37 11.03 5.56
C ILE A 124 8.95 10.03 4.59
N PHE A 125 8.12 9.56 3.66
CA PHE A 125 8.55 8.79 2.50
C PHE A 125 8.83 9.74 1.33
N LYS A 126 9.98 9.59 0.68
CA LYS A 126 10.31 10.31 -0.55
C LYS A 126 10.19 9.35 -1.74
N ALA A 127 9.29 9.66 -2.66
CA ALA A 127 9.13 8.95 -3.91
C ALA A 127 10.40 9.11 -4.77
N THR A 128 10.99 7.98 -5.17
CA THR A 128 12.08 7.95 -6.14
C THR A 128 11.96 6.75 -7.06
N GLY A 129 12.53 6.82 -8.26
CA GLY A 129 12.48 5.71 -9.23
C GLY A 129 11.05 5.32 -9.61
N ILE A 130 10.15 6.30 -9.69
CA ILE A 130 8.75 6.04 -10.00
C ILE A 130 8.61 5.61 -11.48
N PRO A 131 7.93 4.48 -11.76
CA PRO A 131 7.73 4.03 -13.14
C PRO A 131 6.99 5.06 -13.99
N LYS A 132 7.50 5.31 -15.20
CA LYS A 132 6.85 6.16 -16.22
C LYS A 132 5.86 5.36 -17.08
N ALA A 133 5.16 4.43 -16.47
CA ALA A 133 4.19 3.56 -17.11
C ALA A 133 3.08 3.22 -16.11
N LYS A 134 2.00 2.61 -16.60
CA LYS A 134 0.92 2.11 -15.74
C LYS A 134 1.49 1.13 -14.72
N ALA A 135 1.28 1.43 -13.44
CA ALA A 135 1.80 0.65 -12.33
C ALA A 135 0.95 0.82 -11.08
N THR A 136 0.92 -0.21 -10.25
CA THR A 136 0.40 -0.13 -8.89
C THR A 136 1.58 -0.02 -7.92
N LEU A 137 1.65 1.06 -7.16
CA LEU A 137 2.72 1.32 -6.20
C LEU A 137 2.30 0.78 -4.83
N LEU A 138 3.14 -0.03 -4.20
CA LEU A 138 2.95 -0.50 -2.83
C LEU A 138 3.84 0.31 -1.89
N LEU A 139 3.26 0.76 -0.77
CA LEU A 139 3.98 1.37 0.34
C LEU A 139 3.53 0.75 1.67
N VAL A 140 4.49 0.31 2.48
CA VAL A 140 4.24 -0.32 3.77
C VAL A 140 5.04 0.41 4.85
N PRO A 141 4.45 1.40 5.54
CA PRO A 141 5.05 1.98 6.74
C PRO A 141 5.05 0.98 7.88
N HIS A 142 6.16 0.88 8.61
CA HIS A 142 6.29 0.04 9.80
C HIS A 142 7.21 0.66 10.84
N ARG A 143 7.16 0.17 12.08
CA ARG A 143 8.04 0.65 13.16
C ARG A 143 9.50 0.36 12.81
N ARG A 144 10.39 1.34 13.01
CA ARG A 144 11.84 1.13 12.84
C ARG A 144 12.34 0.05 13.81
N ASP A 145 12.01 0.23 15.08
CA ASP A 145 12.38 -0.64 16.21
C ASP A 145 11.40 -0.44 17.38
N SER A 146 11.56 -1.21 18.46
CA SER A 146 10.68 -1.17 19.64
C SER A 146 10.77 0.11 20.46
N ASN A 147 11.87 0.84 20.34
CA ASN A 147 12.23 1.98 21.18
C ASN A 147 11.99 3.32 20.50
N SER A 148 11.72 3.32 19.19
CA SER A 148 11.47 4.50 18.38
C SER A 148 10.04 4.53 17.83
N MET A 149 9.41 5.71 17.85
CA MET A 149 8.17 5.99 17.12
C MET A 149 8.41 6.34 15.65
N SER A 150 9.67 6.32 15.18
CA SER A 150 9.96 6.57 13.77
C SER A 150 9.52 5.39 12.90
N ALA A 151 8.94 5.73 11.74
CA ALA A 151 8.62 4.79 10.70
C ALA A 151 9.85 4.48 9.82
N MET A 152 9.88 3.24 9.33
CA MET A 152 10.60 2.84 8.13
C MET A 152 9.57 2.46 7.07
N PHE A 153 10.01 2.35 5.83
CA PHE A 153 9.14 2.10 4.70
C PHE A 153 9.68 0.94 3.86
N LYS A 154 8.78 0.03 3.47
CA LYS A 154 9.01 -0.91 2.37
C LYS A 154 8.17 -0.47 1.19
N SER A 155 8.73 -0.54 -0.02
CA SER A 155 8.03 -0.11 -1.24
C SER A 155 8.30 -1.06 -2.40
N HIS A 156 7.32 -1.16 -3.29
CA HIS A 156 7.40 -1.93 -4.53
C HIS A 156 6.54 -1.29 -5.62
N ALA A 157 6.80 -1.61 -6.89
CA ALA A 157 5.97 -1.22 -8.00
C ALA A 157 5.57 -2.46 -8.81
N PHE A 158 4.28 -2.80 -8.77
CA PHE A 158 3.69 -3.81 -9.65
C PHE A 158 3.54 -3.19 -11.04
N MET A 159 4.37 -3.62 -11.99
CA MET A 159 4.29 -3.18 -13.38
C MET A 159 3.51 -4.22 -14.18
N GLY A 160 2.62 -3.76 -15.07
CA GLY A 160 1.63 -4.57 -15.80
C GLY A 160 2.15 -5.87 -16.41
N SER A 161 2.25 -6.91 -15.59
CA SER A 161 2.69 -8.24 -15.96
C SER A 161 1.49 -9.08 -16.38
N ARG A 162 1.72 -9.99 -17.33
CA ARG A 162 0.81 -11.10 -17.60
C ARG A 162 0.88 -12.05 -16.40
N GLY A 163 -0.09 -12.02 -15.52
CA GLY A 163 -0.14 -12.84 -14.30
C GLY A 163 -0.41 -12.02 -13.05
N ALA A 164 -1.10 -12.64 -12.09
CA ALA A 164 -1.22 -12.12 -10.74
C ALA A 164 0.15 -12.07 -10.05
N GLN A 165 0.34 -11.11 -9.16
CA GLN A 165 1.58 -10.94 -8.40
C GLN A 165 1.29 -10.86 -6.91
N ILE A 166 2.16 -11.46 -6.11
CA ILE A 166 2.13 -11.35 -4.65
C ILE A 166 3.42 -10.72 -4.14
N ALA A 167 3.30 -9.57 -3.47
CA ALA A 167 4.40 -8.99 -2.71
C ALA A 167 4.41 -9.56 -1.29
N VAL A 168 5.55 -10.12 -0.90
CA VAL A 168 5.73 -10.76 0.40
C VAL A 168 6.62 -9.85 1.23
N VAL A 169 6.05 -9.16 2.21
CA VAL A 169 6.72 -8.07 2.94
C VAL A 169 6.97 -8.50 4.39
N ASP A 170 8.20 -8.32 4.85
CA ASP A 170 8.52 -8.51 6.26
C ASP A 170 8.76 -7.18 6.96
N THR A 171 7.86 -6.89 7.90
CA THR A 171 7.88 -5.69 8.73
C THR A 171 7.96 -6.02 10.22
N TYR A 172 7.99 -7.31 10.57
CA TYR A 172 8.09 -7.73 11.94
C TYR A 172 9.40 -7.24 12.58
N ARG A 173 9.28 -6.83 13.83
CA ARG A 173 10.40 -6.35 14.64
C ARG A 173 10.42 -7.13 15.95
N GLY A 174 11.04 -8.30 15.91
CA GLY A 174 11.26 -9.16 17.06
C GLY A 174 12.33 -10.20 16.76
N LYS A 175 12.54 -11.12 17.71
CA LYS A 175 13.59 -12.14 17.60
C LYS A 175 13.16 -13.38 16.82
N GLU A 176 11.85 -13.60 16.71
CA GLU A 176 11.30 -14.77 16.05
C GLU A 176 11.60 -14.76 14.54
N VAL A 177 12.16 -15.88 14.09
CA VAL A 177 12.35 -16.16 12.68
C VAL A 177 11.15 -16.96 12.20
N GLY A 178 10.64 -16.59 11.04
CA GLY A 178 9.49 -17.25 10.45
C GLY A 178 9.61 -17.30 8.94
N LYS A 179 8.74 -18.07 8.31
CA LYS A 179 8.69 -18.27 6.87
C LYS A 179 7.26 -18.17 6.39
N VAL A 180 7.07 -17.57 5.23
CA VAL A 180 5.78 -17.60 4.55
C VAL A 180 5.78 -18.74 3.54
N LYS A 181 4.70 -19.50 3.53
CA LYS A 181 4.47 -20.59 2.58
C LYS A 181 3.14 -20.39 1.88
N ILE A 182 3.02 -20.94 0.69
CA ILE A 182 1.76 -21.04 -0.04
C ILE A 182 1.51 -22.49 -0.44
N MET A 183 0.26 -22.93 -0.38
CA MET A 183 -0.16 -24.26 -0.82
C MET A 183 -1.48 -24.23 -1.56
N ASP A 184 -1.72 -25.21 -2.42
CA ASP A 184 -3.01 -25.40 -3.10
C ASP A 184 -4.09 -25.81 -2.07
N ALA A 185 -5.19 -25.06 -1.99
CA ALA A 185 -6.24 -25.28 -0.98
C ALA A 185 -6.99 -26.61 -1.16
N GLU A 186 -7.14 -27.06 -2.41
CA GLU A 186 -7.86 -28.30 -2.75
C GLU A 186 -7.07 -29.56 -2.36
N GLN A 187 -5.76 -29.45 -2.20
CA GLN A 187 -4.89 -30.59 -1.85
C GLN A 187 -4.79 -30.81 -0.33
N GLU A 188 -5.21 -29.84 0.49
CA GLU A 188 -5.30 -30.00 1.95
C GLU A 188 -6.42 -30.99 2.36
N GLN A 189 -7.46 -31.12 1.53
CA GLN A 189 -8.63 -31.97 1.81
C GLN A 189 -8.61 -33.30 1.04
N SER A 190 -7.56 -33.58 0.27
CA SER A 190 -7.47 -34.83 -0.48
C SER A 190 -7.20 -35.99 0.46
N THR A 191 -8.04 -37.03 0.39
CA THR A 191 -7.84 -38.32 1.07
C THR A 191 -6.98 -39.28 0.26
N ASP A 192 -6.50 -38.85 -0.92
CA ASP A 192 -5.65 -39.68 -1.79
C ASP A 192 -4.21 -39.69 -1.25
N PRO A 193 -3.72 -40.84 -0.71
CA PRO A 193 -2.38 -40.93 -0.14
C PRO A 193 -1.26 -40.72 -1.17
N ASN A 194 -1.56 -40.78 -2.48
CA ASN A 194 -0.58 -40.54 -3.54
C ASN A 194 -0.46 -39.07 -3.96
N LYS A 195 -1.30 -38.17 -3.43
CA LYS A 195 -1.32 -36.76 -3.84
C LYS A 195 -0.88 -35.86 -2.69
N SER A 196 0.43 -35.64 -2.57
CA SER A 196 0.98 -34.69 -1.59
C SER A 196 0.63 -33.25 -1.98
N PRO A 197 0.24 -32.39 -1.01
CA PRO A 197 0.00 -30.98 -1.29
C PRO A 197 1.28 -30.31 -1.80
N ARG A 198 1.16 -29.55 -2.90
CA ARG A 198 2.21 -28.68 -3.39
C ARG A 198 2.34 -27.51 -2.42
N VAL A 199 3.53 -27.37 -1.85
CA VAL A 199 3.87 -26.30 -0.90
C VAL A 199 5.11 -25.59 -1.40
N GLU A 200 5.03 -24.27 -1.52
CA GLU A 200 6.12 -23.43 -2.00
C GLU A 200 6.52 -22.39 -0.94
N ASP A 201 7.82 -22.08 -0.86
CA ASP A 201 8.35 -21.06 0.03
C ASP A 201 8.26 -19.67 -0.62
N LEU A 202 7.61 -18.74 0.10
CA LEU A 202 7.52 -17.35 -0.29
C LEU A 202 8.56 -16.54 0.49
N HIS A 203 9.62 -16.12 -0.19
CA HIS A 203 10.72 -15.37 0.41
C HIS A 203 10.25 -13.97 0.83
N PHE A 204 10.65 -13.53 2.02
CA PHE A 204 10.38 -12.16 2.44
C PHE A 204 11.11 -11.12 1.58
N ASN A 205 10.48 -9.97 1.41
CA ASN A 205 10.92 -8.85 0.58
C ASN A 205 11.08 -9.22 -0.90
N SER A 206 10.25 -10.15 -1.37
CA SER A 206 10.20 -10.60 -2.76
C SER A 206 8.82 -10.40 -3.37
N VAL A 207 8.76 -10.49 -4.70
CA VAL A 207 7.51 -10.53 -5.46
C VAL A 207 7.52 -11.78 -6.33
N VAL A 208 6.41 -12.51 -6.30
CA VAL A 208 6.26 -13.79 -7.00
C VAL A 208 5.03 -13.72 -7.89
N ALA A 209 5.12 -14.29 -9.09
CA ALA A 209 3.96 -14.46 -9.97
C ALA A 209 3.09 -15.61 -9.45
N LEU A 210 1.78 -15.43 -9.46
CA LEU A 210 0.80 -16.43 -9.06
C LEU A 210 -0.05 -16.83 -10.25
N GLY A 211 -0.21 -18.14 -10.43
CA GLY A 211 -1.24 -18.69 -11.30
C GLY A 211 -2.64 -18.52 -10.68
N SER A 212 -3.66 -18.59 -11.51
CA SER A 212 -5.05 -18.68 -11.02
C SER A 212 -5.25 -19.94 -10.17
N GLY A 213 -6.08 -19.83 -9.14
CA GLY A 213 -6.29 -20.94 -8.21
C GLY A 213 -6.73 -20.52 -6.82
N LYS A 214 -6.99 -21.52 -5.98
CA LYS A 214 -7.29 -21.35 -4.55
C LYS A 214 -6.11 -21.84 -3.75
N TYR A 215 -5.63 -20.99 -2.85
CA TYR A 215 -4.44 -21.21 -2.07
C TYR A 215 -4.70 -20.98 -0.58
N GLN A 216 -3.82 -21.54 0.25
CA GLN A 216 -3.64 -21.16 1.65
C GLN A 216 -2.25 -20.55 1.80
N VAL A 217 -2.18 -19.34 2.34
CA VAL A 217 -0.93 -18.67 2.71
C VAL A 217 -0.72 -18.84 4.21
N MET A 218 0.46 -19.29 4.60
CA MET A 218 0.76 -19.60 5.98
C MET A 218 1.99 -18.86 6.47
N LEU A 219 2.00 -18.55 7.75
CA LEU A 219 3.19 -18.12 8.47
C LEU A 219 3.61 -19.24 9.41
N GLN A 220 4.82 -19.75 9.22
CA GLN A 220 5.42 -20.76 10.09
C GLN A 220 6.56 -20.16 10.89
N THR A 221 6.75 -20.63 12.12
CA THR A 221 7.99 -20.46 12.88
C THR A 221 9.08 -21.41 12.37
N ASP A 222 10.32 -21.20 12.80
CA ASP A 222 11.47 -22.04 12.43
C ASP A 222 11.32 -23.51 12.83
N ASP A 223 10.57 -23.81 13.90
CA ASP A 223 10.23 -25.17 14.33
C ASP A 223 9.12 -25.84 13.48
N ARG A 224 8.68 -25.18 12.39
CA ARG A 224 7.62 -25.61 11.46
C ARG A 224 6.22 -25.61 12.04
N LYS A 225 5.98 -24.90 13.14
CA LYS A 225 4.63 -24.68 13.66
C LYS A 225 3.92 -23.57 12.89
N ASP A 226 2.68 -23.83 12.46
CA ASP A 226 1.81 -22.83 11.84
C ASP A 226 1.38 -21.80 12.89
N LEU A 227 1.68 -20.52 12.66
CA LEU A 227 1.21 -19.39 13.47
C LEU A 227 -0.08 -18.79 12.92
N ALA A 228 -0.23 -18.76 11.61
CA ALA A 228 -1.39 -18.20 10.92
C ALA A 228 -1.56 -18.87 9.56
N ARG A 229 -2.81 -18.95 9.11
CA ARG A 229 -3.21 -19.47 7.80
C ARG A 229 -4.33 -18.60 7.25
N MET A 230 -4.21 -18.18 6.00
CA MET A 230 -5.14 -17.28 5.33
C MET A 230 -5.52 -17.81 3.94
N PRO A 231 -6.81 -17.87 3.59
CA PRO A 231 -7.23 -18.28 2.26
C PRO A 231 -6.94 -17.17 1.24
N LEU A 232 -6.47 -17.56 0.07
CA LEU A 232 -6.21 -16.67 -1.06
C LEU A 232 -6.85 -17.27 -2.32
N SER A 233 -7.72 -16.52 -2.98
CA SER A 233 -8.30 -16.91 -4.28
C SER A 233 -7.82 -15.95 -5.36
N VAL A 234 -7.14 -16.50 -6.36
CA VAL A 234 -6.64 -15.76 -7.52
C VAL A 234 -7.53 -16.08 -8.72
N GLN A 235 -8.23 -15.07 -9.21
CA GLN A 235 -9.12 -15.19 -10.36
C GLN A 235 -8.48 -14.53 -11.58
N GLY A 236 -8.51 -15.21 -12.72
CA GLY A 236 -7.95 -14.68 -13.97
C GLY A 236 -6.42 -14.53 -13.95
N GLU A 237 -5.93 -13.68 -14.85
CA GLU A 237 -4.49 -13.48 -15.09
C GLU A 237 -3.97 -12.14 -14.55
N GLU A 238 -4.77 -11.38 -13.80
CA GLU A 238 -4.36 -10.09 -13.24
C GLU A 238 -4.78 -9.97 -11.77
N GLY A 239 -3.91 -9.37 -10.95
CA GLY A 239 -4.24 -9.01 -9.57
C GLY A 239 -2.99 -8.78 -8.75
N ASN A 240 -3.02 -7.76 -7.89
CA ASN A 240 -1.93 -7.47 -6.96
C ASN A 240 -2.34 -7.91 -5.55
N PHE A 241 -1.51 -8.75 -4.95
CA PHE A 241 -1.70 -9.28 -3.61
C PHE A 241 -0.54 -8.82 -2.73
N VAL A 242 -0.82 -8.57 -1.46
CA VAL A 242 0.20 -8.21 -0.47
C VAL A 242 0.05 -9.14 0.71
N VAL A 243 1.11 -9.88 1.01
CA VAL A 243 1.23 -10.65 2.24
C VAL A 243 2.27 -9.96 3.10
N MET A 244 1.89 -9.56 4.30
CA MET A 244 2.80 -8.94 5.24
C MET A 244 2.87 -9.71 6.55
N ARG A 245 4.09 -10.04 6.97
CA ARG A 245 4.37 -10.38 8.35
C ARG A 245 4.59 -9.09 9.12
N THR A 246 3.86 -8.89 10.21
CA THR A 246 3.89 -7.68 11.04
C THR A 246 3.91 -8.01 12.52
N GLY A 247 4.15 -7.00 13.36
CA GLY A 247 4.27 -7.10 14.80
C GLY A 247 5.53 -6.42 15.33
N LEU A 248 5.57 -6.25 16.65
CA LEU A 248 6.63 -5.54 17.36
C LEU A 248 6.80 -6.19 18.73
N GLN A 249 7.90 -6.91 18.91
CA GLN A 249 8.28 -7.49 20.19
C GLN A 249 9.08 -6.45 20.98
N ASN A 250 8.59 -6.08 22.16
CA ASN A 250 9.38 -5.27 23.08
C ASN A 250 10.23 -6.18 23.96
N THR A 251 11.54 -5.92 23.99
CA THR A 251 12.51 -6.78 24.71
C THR A 251 13.18 -6.08 25.89
N GLN A 252 12.98 -4.77 26.04
CA GLN A 252 13.67 -3.98 27.06
C GLN A 252 12.81 -3.77 28.31
N ASN A 253 11.50 -3.60 28.16
CA ASN A 253 10.57 -3.36 29.26
C ASN A 253 9.38 -4.30 29.16
N ALA A 254 9.18 -5.18 30.15
CA ALA A 254 8.05 -6.11 30.20
C ALA A 254 6.68 -5.40 30.21
N SER A 255 6.63 -4.12 30.62
CA SER A 255 5.41 -3.30 30.65
C SER A 255 5.17 -2.51 29.37
N ALA A 256 6.07 -2.55 28.39
CA ALA A 256 5.89 -1.82 27.15
C ALA A 256 4.99 -2.57 26.18
N ILE A 257 4.14 -1.83 25.45
CA ILE A 257 3.16 -2.40 24.52
C ILE A 257 3.89 -3.23 23.45
N SER A 258 3.55 -4.51 23.39
CA SER A 258 4.00 -5.45 22.37
C SER A 258 2.86 -5.72 21.39
N TYR A 259 3.20 -5.88 20.12
CA TYR A 259 2.26 -6.28 19.08
C TYR A 259 2.66 -7.70 18.63
N PRO A 260 1.74 -8.67 18.65
CA PRO A 260 2.07 -10.05 18.32
C PRO A 260 2.55 -10.15 16.87
N GLN A 261 3.35 -11.19 16.59
CA GLN A 261 3.68 -11.57 15.23
C GLN A 261 2.41 -12.08 14.54
N GLU A 262 2.04 -11.47 13.43
CA GLU A 262 0.83 -11.79 12.69
C GLU A 262 1.09 -11.82 11.19
N LEU A 263 0.25 -12.57 10.48
CA LEU A 263 0.17 -12.57 9.03
C LEU A 263 -1.04 -11.74 8.61
N VAL A 264 -0.84 -10.85 7.64
CA VAL A 264 -1.93 -10.09 7.01
C VAL A 264 -1.87 -10.32 5.51
N LEU A 265 -3.02 -10.59 4.91
CA LEU A 265 -3.21 -10.71 3.49
C LEU A 265 -4.14 -9.58 3.03
N TYR A 266 -3.69 -8.84 2.04
CA TYR A 266 -4.50 -7.93 1.26
C TYR A 266 -4.57 -8.43 -0.18
N ALA A 267 -5.78 -8.39 -0.73
CA ALA A 267 -6.09 -8.78 -2.08
C ALA A 267 -6.84 -7.64 -2.74
N GLU A 268 -6.28 -7.09 -3.82
CA GLU A 268 -6.96 -6.10 -4.65
C GLU A 268 -8.27 -6.73 -5.17
N GLN A 269 -9.40 -6.26 -4.64
CA GLN A 269 -10.71 -6.72 -5.09
C GLN A 269 -11.06 -5.91 -6.34
N LYS A 270 -10.66 -6.38 -7.53
CA LYS A 270 -11.22 -5.87 -8.80
C LYS A 270 -12.69 -6.31 -8.90
N ASN A 271 -13.57 -5.64 -8.15
CA ASN A 271 -15.03 -5.74 -8.18
C ASN A 271 -15.62 -7.08 -8.68
N SER A 272 -15.71 -8.09 -7.81
CA SER A 272 -17.02 -8.76 -7.73
C SER A 272 -17.87 -7.85 -6.86
N ARG A 273 -18.86 -7.17 -7.45
CA ARG A 273 -19.92 -6.53 -6.67
C ARG A 273 -20.45 -7.60 -5.71
N SER A 274 -20.14 -7.48 -4.42
CA SER A 274 -20.87 -8.24 -3.40
C SER A 274 -22.30 -7.73 -3.45
N SER A 275 -23.12 -8.41 -4.25
CA SER A 275 -24.57 -8.39 -4.08
C SER A 275 -24.83 -8.90 -2.68
N ALA A 276 -24.93 -7.97 -1.72
CA ALA A 276 -25.60 -8.25 -0.48
C ALA A 276 -27.05 -8.62 -0.85
N ALA A 277 -27.29 -9.91 -1.06
CA ALA A 277 -28.63 -10.46 -1.05
C ALA A 277 -29.14 -10.28 0.40
N GLN A 278 -29.73 -9.11 0.67
CA GLN A 278 -30.57 -8.92 1.83
C GLN A 278 -31.73 -9.91 1.67
N LEU A 279 -31.69 -11.00 2.43
CA LEU A 279 -32.85 -11.82 2.68
C LEU A 279 -33.86 -10.94 3.42
N GLN A 280 -34.84 -10.40 2.68
CA GLN A 280 -36.04 -9.83 3.26
C GLN A 280 -36.83 -10.97 3.89
N LEU A 281 -36.82 -11.06 5.22
CA LEU A 281 -37.83 -11.82 5.95
C LEU A 281 -39.03 -10.88 6.18
N SER A 282 -39.96 -10.87 5.22
CA SER A 282 -41.30 -10.35 5.43
C SER A 282 -42.11 -11.35 6.25
N VAL A 283 -42.28 -11.09 7.55
CA VAL A 283 -43.31 -11.80 8.34
C VAL A 283 -44.57 -10.95 8.29
N LEU A 284 -45.46 -11.28 7.35
CA LEU A 284 -46.88 -10.99 7.49
C LEU A 284 -47.48 -12.03 8.44
N ALA A 285 -48.01 -11.60 9.57
CA ALA A 285 -49.02 -12.34 10.30
C ALA A 285 -50.10 -11.35 10.76
N ALA A 286 -51.12 -11.21 9.92
CA ALA A 286 -52.40 -10.65 10.30
C ALA A 286 -53.22 -11.75 10.99
N VAL A 287 -53.64 -11.52 12.23
CA VAL A 287 -54.84 -12.15 12.79
C VAL A 287 -55.68 -11.04 13.42
N LEU A 288 -56.77 -10.72 12.73
CA LEU A 288 -57.86 -9.84 13.13
C LEU A 288 -58.93 -10.63 13.88
N ALA A 289 -59.59 -9.94 14.82
CA ALA A 289 -60.91 -10.22 15.43
C ALA A 289 -61.02 -11.42 16.40
N GLY A 290 -61.76 -11.37 17.50
CA GLY A 290 -62.70 -10.38 18.07
C GLY A 290 -62.96 -10.71 19.56
N VAL A 291 -63.22 -9.70 20.39
CA VAL A 291 -64.56 -9.29 20.90
C VAL A 291 -65.19 -10.27 21.92
N SER A 292 -65.14 -9.84 23.20
CA SER A 292 -66.19 -9.84 24.24
C SER A 292 -66.55 -11.06 25.13
N ALA A 293 -66.89 -10.68 26.38
CA ALA A 293 -67.68 -11.33 27.45
C ALA A 293 -66.92 -12.31 28.38
N LEU A 294 -66.69 -12.00 29.68
CA LEU A 294 -67.58 -11.87 30.87
C LEU A 294 -68.01 -13.25 31.43
N VAL A 295 -68.13 -13.33 32.78
CA VAL A 295 -68.45 -14.47 33.69
C VAL A 295 -67.15 -15.07 34.29
N LEU A 296 -66.86 -15.03 35.59
CA LEU A 296 -67.64 -14.97 36.84
C LEU A 296 -66.82 -14.24 37.92
#